data_AF-A0A5A9FNA6-F1
#
_entry.id   AF-A0A5A9FNA6-F1
#
_cell.length_a   1.000
_cell.length_b   1.000
_cell.length_c   1.000
_cell.angle_alpha   90.00
_cell.angle_beta   90.00
_cell.angle_gamma   90.00
#
_symmetry.space_group_name_H-M   'P 1'
#
loop_
_entity.id
_entity.type
_entity.pdbx_description
1 polymer ?
#
loop_
_entity_poly.entity_id
_entity_poly.type
_entity_poly.pdbx_seq_one_letter_code
_entity_poly.pdbx_strand_id
1 'polypeptide(L)'
;MGSGSFGARLAAFVAVAVFVAGLSAVVLWTREQARRLDEAVTSQVGFVLSEAKTSLETQLNLGLALGDLPQVDVLLARARAALPGIQSVAVLDEAGTILFSTNAVEVGEALPPRAASASDGPEGDVSGFWSEERGAERVYGVGLATSFDTAAGSVLVRMPSGAMAEPMRHYALTLSIGAVLIVLPLALVGWLAGLGIAAGPRRSLAELAAALEGLGEGATAVAAPSAARIDTRSTAQALGLPAPAFTDAVRRRLTILDEAEREVARLDELA
;
A
#
# COMPACT_ATOMS: atom_id res chain seq x y z
N MET A 1 2.17 -38.58 -0.28
CA MET A 1 1.88 -37.29 0.38
C MET A 1 2.74 -37.24 1.63
N GLY A 2 3.66 -36.33 1.92
CA GLY A 2 4.01 -35.01 1.40
C GLY A 2 4.81 -34.31 2.50
N SER A 3 5.96 -34.86 2.91
CA SER A 3 6.86 -34.26 3.90
C SER A 3 7.74 -33.19 3.22
N GLY A 4 7.08 -32.15 2.69
CA GLY A 4 7.78 -30.94 2.27
C GLY A 4 8.50 -30.33 3.48
N SER A 5 9.83 -30.23 3.38
CA SER A 5 10.71 -29.82 4.48
C SER A 5 10.24 -28.51 5.11
N PHE A 6 10.31 -28.44 6.45
CA PHE A 6 9.98 -27.24 7.23
C PHE A 6 10.63 -25.96 6.65
N GLY A 7 11.85 -26.08 6.11
CA GLY A 7 12.56 -24.99 5.42
C GLY A 7 11.83 -24.47 4.17
N ALA A 8 11.23 -25.34 3.37
CA ALA A 8 10.44 -24.92 2.21
C ALA A 8 9.17 -24.17 2.62
N ARG A 9 8.52 -24.59 3.71
CA ARG A 9 7.34 -23.92 4.26
C ARG A 9 7.69 -22.55 4.84
N LEU A 10 8.81 -22.46 5.56
CA LEU A 10 9.30 -21.21 6.12
C LEU A 10 9.68 -20.21 5.01
N ALA A 11 10.41 -20.64 3.99
CA ALA A 11 10.77 -19.81 2.85
C ALA A 11 9.53 -19.31 2.08
N ALA A 12 8.53 -20.17 1.87
CA ALA A 12 7.26 -19.76 1.26
C ALA A 12 6.53 -18.72 2.11
N PHE A 13 6.50 -18.89 3.44
CA PHE A 13 5.88 -17.92 4.35
C PHE A 13 6.57 -16.57 4.32
N VAL A 14 7.91 -16.54 4.34
CA VAL A 14 8.69 -15.30 4.26
C VAL A 14 8.48 -14.61 2.92
N ALA A 15 8.47 -15.35 1.82
CA ALA A 15 8.21 -14.78 0.49
C ALA A 15 6.81 -14.16 0.41
N VAL A 16 5.78 -14.84 0.93
CA VAL A 16 4.41 -14.31 0.97
C VAL A 16 4.31 -13.10 1.89
N ALA A 17 4.96 -13.13 3.06
CA ALA A 17 4.95 -11.99 3.99
C ALA A 17 5.61 -10.75 3.38
N VAL A 18 6.76 -10.90 2.71
CA VAL A 18 7.45 -9.80 2.02
C VAL A 18 6.60 -9.29 0.85
N PHE A 19 5.95 -10.18 0.10
CA PHE A 19 5.06 -9.82 -0.99
C PHE A 19 3.85 -9.00 -0.49
N VAL A 20 3.19 -9.46 0.58
CA VAL A 20 2.04 -8.79 1.19
C VAL A 20 2.45 -7.45 1.82
N ALA A 21 3.61 -7.39 2.48
CA ALA A 21 4.14 -6.15 3.03
C ALA A 21 4.47 -5.12 1.94
N GLY A 22 5.08 -5.57 0.83
CA GLY A 22 5.36 -4.73 -0.33
C GLY A 22 4.09 -4.18 -0.98
N LEU A 23 3.08 -5.04 -1.21
CA LEU A 23 1.78 -4.62 -1.71
C LEU A 23 1.10 -3.62 -0.79
N SER A 24 1.12 -3.88 0.52
CA SER A 24 0.50 -3.01 1.52
C SER A 24 1.17 -1.64 1.55
N ALA A 25 2.51 -1.58 1.47
CA ALA A 25 3.25 -0.34 1.41
C ALA A 25 2.91 0.49 0.15
N VAL A 26 2.78 -0.15 -1.01
CA VAL A 26 2.37 0.53 -2.26
C VAL A 26 0.94 1.06 -2.15
N VAL A 27 0.01 0.29 -1.57
CA VAL A 27 -1.38 0.71 -1.36
C VAL A 27 -1.48 1.88 -0.36
N LEU A 28 -0.72 1.84 0.73
CA LEU A 28 -0.68 2.92 1.71
C LEU A 28 -0.07 4.20 1.11
N TRP A 29 1.03 4.07 0.36
CA TRP A 29 1.69 5.20 -0.30
C TRP A 29 0.80 5.86 -1.35
N THR A 30 0.13 5.06 -2.19
CA THR A 30 -0.80 5.58 -3.22
C THR A 30 -1.99 6.33 -2.62
N ARG A 31 -2.52 5.83 -1.49
CA ARG A 31 -3.59 6.53 -0.75
C ARG A 31 -3.13 7.84 -0.13
N GLU A 32 -1.93 7.88 0.44
CA GLU A 32 -1.38 9.08 1.06
C GLU A 32 -1.10 10.18 0.01
N GLN A 33 -0.56 9.80 -1.15
CA GLN A 33 -0.33 10.73 -2.26
C GLN A 33 -1.66 11.27 -2.82
N ALA A 34 -2.71 10.45 -2.88
CA ALA A 34 -4.03 10.89 -3.31
C ALA A 34 -4.63 11.99 -2.42
N ARG A 35 -4.43 11.88 -1.10
CA ARG A 35 -4.89 12.92 -0.15
C ARG A 35 -4.13 14.23 -0.31
N ARG A 36 -2.80 14.16 -0.44
CA ARG A 36 -1.96 15.36 -0.60
C ARG A 36 -2.22 16.11 -1.91
N LEU A 37 -2.58 15.38 -2.97
CA LEU A 37 -2.95 15.99 -4.24
C LEU A 37 -4.30 16.71 -4.15
N ASP A 38 -5.29 16.12 -3.47
CA ASP A 38 -6.61 16.74 -3.26
C ASP A 38 -6.49 18.05 -2.45
N GLU A 39 -5.63 18.05 -1.44
CA GLU A 39 -5.34 19.23 -0.62
C GLU A 39 -4.58 20.32 -1.41
N ALA A 40 -3.57 19.94 -2.20
CA ALA A 40 -2.82 20.87 -3.04
C ALA A 40 -3.68 21.50 -4.15
N VAL A 41 -4.57 20.71 -4.78
CA VAL A 41 -5.48 21.20 -5.81
C VAL A 41 -6.55 22.09 -5.21
N THR A 42 -7.09 21.76 -4.04
CA THR A 42 -8.06 22.62 -3.35
C THR A 42 -7.42 23.98 -3.00
N SER A 43 -6.16 23.99 -2.59
CA SER A 43 -5.39 25.22 -2.37
C SER A 43 -5.16 26.02 -3.67
N GLN A 44 -4.79 25.34 -4.77
CA GLN A 44 -4.59 25.99 -6.06
C GLN A 44 -5.88 26.57 -6.65
N VAL A 45 -6.99 25.83 -6.55
CA VAL A 45 -8.33 26.29 -6.94
C VAL A 45 -8.72 27.49 -6.09
N GLY A 46 -8.55 27.42 -4.77
CA GLY A 46 -8.81 28.54 -3.87
C GLY A 46 -8.01 29.79 -4.22
N PHE A 47 -6.73 29.64 -4.58
CA PHE A 47 -5.88 30.74 -5.02
C PHE A 47 -6.40 31.38 -6.30
N VAL A 48 -6.66 30.60 -7.34
CA VAL A 48 -7.16 31.11 -8.63
C VAL A 48 -8.53 31.76 -8.48
N LEU A 49 -9.40 31.18 -7.66
CA LEU A 49 -10.72 31.73 -7.37
C LEU A 49 -10.63 33.04 -6.59
N SER A 50 -9.71 33.14 -5.63
CA SER A 50 -9.45 34.38 -4.89
C SER A 50 -8.90 35.49 -5.77
N GLU A 51 -7.99 35.17 -6.70
CA GLU A 51 -7.43 36.15 -7.65
C GLU A 51 -8.50 36.63 -8.64
N ALA A 52 -9.32 35.71 -9.15
CA ALA A 52 -10.47 36.04 -9.99
C ALA A 52 -11.49 36.91 -9.24
N LYS A 53 -11.80 36.57 -7.98
CA LYS A 53 -12.63 37.38 -7.09
C LYS A 53 -12.09 38.80 -6.94
N THR A 54 -10.83 38.95 -6.53
CA THR A 54 -10.23 40.29 -6.33
C THR A 54 -10.24 41.12 -7.62
N SER A 55 -9.97 40.50 -8.77
CA SER A 55 -10.05 41.21 -10.06
C SER A 55 -11.47 41.64 -10.42
N LEU A 56 -12.48 40.80 -10.14
CA LEU A 56 -13.89 41.11 -10.42
C LEU A 56 -14.44 42.15 -9.44
N GLU A 57 -14.16 42.01 -8.14
CA GLU A 57 -14.55 42.99 -7.11
C GLU A 57 -13.94 44.36 -7.38
N THR A 58 -12.70 44.41 -7.87
CA THR A 58 -12.07 45.67 -8.28
C THR A 58 -12.87 46.34 -9.40
N GLN A 59 -13.31 45.58 -10.40
CA GLN A 59 -14.09 46.12 -11.53
C GLN A 59 -15.52 46.51 -11.12
N LEU A 60 -16.15 45.74 -10.22
CA LEU A 60 -17.44 46.08 -9.62
C LEU A 60 -17.38 47.37 -8.81
N ASN A 61 -16.31 47.57 -8.04
CA ASN A 61 -16.10 48.79 -7.25
C ASN A 61 -15.89 50.04 -8.10
N LEU A 62 -15.55 49.87 -9.38
CA LEU A 62 -15.52 50.98 -10.35
C LEU A 62 -16.91 51.34 -10.89
N GLY A 63 -17.97 50.70 -10.38
CA GLY A 63 -19.37 50.98 -10.72
C GLY A 63 -19.85 50.30 -12.00
N LEU A 64 -19.09 49.33 -12.52
CA LEU A 64 -19.51 48.54 -13.68
C LEU A 64 -20.43 47.41 -13.23
N ALA A 65 -21.55 47.23 -13.93
CA ALA A 65 -22.42 46.08 -13.73
C ALA A 65 -21.72 44.79 -14.18
N LEU A 66 -21.92 43.68 -13.47
CA LEU A 66 -21.23 42.42 -13.71
C LEU A 66 -21.41 41.94 -15.17
N GLY A 67 -22.58 42.16 -15.76
CA GLY A 67 -22.92 41.79 -17.14
C GLY A 67 -22.25 42.61 -18.25
N ASP A 68 -21.69 43.79 -17.93
CA ASP A 68 -21.11 44.71 -18.91
C ASP A 68 -19.57 44.70 -18.91
N LEU A 69 -18.95 43.77 -18.18
CA LEU A 69 -17.49 43.74 -18.02
C LEU A 69 -16.79 43.15 -19.25
N PRO A 70 -16.07 43.94 -20.06
CA PRO A 70 -15.52 43.51 -21.35
C PRO A 70 -14.31 42.55 -21.22
N GLN A 71 -13.81 42.32 -20.00
CA GLN A 71 -12.60 41.52 -19.74
C GLN A 71 -12.87 40.20 -19.02
N VAL A 72 -14.11 39.88 -18.68
CA VAL A 72 -14.45 38.67 -17.89
C VAL A 72 -14.08 37.40 -18.65
N ASP A 73 -14.32 37.34 -19.96
CA ASP A 73 -13.97 36.17 -20.78
C ASP A 73 -12.46 35.90 -20.80
N VAL A 74 -11.63 36.95 -20.83
CA VAL A 74 -10.17 36.82 -20.81
C VAL A 74 -9.69 36.33 -19.44
N LEU A 75 -10.31 36.81 -18.36
CA LEU A 75 -10.01 36.36 -17.00
C LEU A 75 -10.42 34.90 -16.80
N LEU A 76 -11.61 34.51 -17.28
CA LEU A 76 -12.10 33.13 -17.23
C LEU A 76 -11.23 32.19 -18.06
N ALA A 77 -10.84 32.60 -19.26
CA ALA A 77 -9.92 31.83 -20.11
C ALA A 77 -8.54 31.65 -19.46
N ARG A 78 -8.03 32.68 -18.76
CA ARG A 78 -6.78 32.60 -17.99
C ARG A 78 -6.92 31.66 -16.78
N ALA A 79 -8.02 31.77 -16.03
CA ALA A 79 -8.32 30.88 -14.91
C ALA A 79 -8.40 29.42 -15.38
N ARG A 80 -9.01 29.17 -16.54
CA ARG A 80 -9.02 27.84 -17.17
C ARG A 80 -7.65 27.36 -17.59
N ALA A 81 -6.83 28.23 -18.16
CA ALA A 81 -5.46 27.87 -18.54
C ALA A 81 -4.57 27.55 -17.32
N ALA A 82 -4.84 28.19 -16.16
CA ALA A 82 -4.09 27.97 -14.92
C ALA A 82 -4.43 26.65 -14.21
N LEU A 83 -5.55 26.01 -14.54
CA LEU A 83 -6.07 24.81 -13.88
C LEU A 83 -6.24 23.66 -14.89
N PRO A 84 -5.18 22.87 -15.15
CA PRO A 84 -5.27 21.70 -16.03
C PRO A 84 -6.14 20.62 -15.37
N GLY A 85 -7.41 20.51 -15.77
CA GLY A 85 -8.36 19.53 -15.25
C GLY A 85 -9.77 20.08 -14.99
N ILE A 86 -9.97 21.39 -15.08
CA ILE A 86 -11.31 21.98 -14.93
C ILE A 86 -12.13 21.84 -16.23
N GLN A 87 -13.44 21.64 -16.06
CA GLN A 87 -14.39 21.50 -17.15
C GLN A 87 -14.90 22.87 -17.62
N SER A 88 -15.31 23.71 -16.67
CA SER A 88 -15.75 25.08 -16.93
C SER A 88 -15.51 26.00 -15.73
N VAL A 89 -15.33 27.30 -16.01
CA VAL A 89 -15.41 28.39 -15.02
C VAL A 89 -16.60 29.25 -15.41
N ALA A 90 -17.46 29.58 -14.45
CA ALA A 90 -18.67 30.36 -14.67
C ALA A 90 -18.79 31.50 -13.65
N VAL A 91 -19.45 32.59 -14.06
CA VAL A 91 -19.80 33.73 -13.21
C VAL A 91 -21.31 33.85 -13.19
N LEU A 92 -21.88 33.99 -12.00
CA LEU A 92 -23.31 34.04 -11.76
C LEU A 92 -23.69 35.40 -11.20
N ASP A 93 -24.87 35.86 -11.60
CA ASP A 93 -25.54 37.01 -11.01
C ASP A 93 -26.12 36.68 -9.62
N GLU A 94 -26.62 37.69 -8.90
CA GLU A 94 -27.34 37.58 -7.63
C GLU A 94 -28.52 36.59 -7.72
N ALA A 95 -29.18 36.51 -8.89
CA ALA A 95 -30.27 35.57 -9.15
C ALA A 95 -29.82 34.12 -9.39
N GLY A 96 -28.51 33.83 -9.35
CA GLY A 96 -27.98 32.50 -9.66
C GLY A 96 -28.03 32.12 -11.14
N THR A 97 -28.13 33.09 -12.03
CA THR A 97 -28.07 32.88 -13.49
C THR A 97 -26.63 33.03 -13.96
N ILE A 98 -26.14 32.08 -14.76
CA ILE A 98 -24.81 32.14 -15.35
C ILE A 98 -24.77 33.26 -16.40
N LEU A 99 -24.01 34.31 -16.12
CA LEU A 99 -23.77 35.43 -17.06
C LEU A 99 -22.61 35.12 -18.00
N PHE A 100 -21.55 34.53 -17.48
CA PHE A 100 -20.35 34.18 -18.25
C PHE A 100 -19.93 32.75 -17.94
N SER A 101 -19.50 32.00 -18.95
CA SER A 101 -18.91 30.68 -18.75
C SER A 101 -17.88 30.40 -19.83
N THR A 102 -16.83 29.66 -19.47
CA THR A 102 -15.90 29.10 -20.47
C THR A 102 -16.52 27.98 -21.31
N ASN A 103 -17.72 27.52 -20.93
CA ASN A 103 -18.56 26.65 -21.74
C ASN A 103 -19.80 27.45 -22.18
N ALA A 104 -19.86 27.82 -23.46
CA ALA A 104 -20.92 28.66 -24.00
C ALA A 104 -22.33 28.05 -23.86
N VAL A 105 -22.43 26.73 -23.70
CA VAL A 105 -23.71 26.02 -23.53
C VAL A 105 -24.35 26.29 -22.16
N GLU A 106 -23.54 26.67 -21.16
CA GLU A 106 -24.00 26.91 -19.79
C GLU A 106 -24.46 28.36 -19.56
N VAL A 107 -24.17 29.27 -20.50
CA VAL A 107 -24.55 30.69 -20.37
C VAL A 107 -26.07 30.82 -20.43
N GLY A 108 -26.65 31.48 -19.43
CA GLY A 108 -28.08 31.64 -19.27
C GLY A 108 -28.78 30.50 -18.51
N GLU A 109 -28.07 29.44 -18.10
CA GLU A 109 -28.64 28.47 -17.16
C GLU A 109 -28.77 29.08 -15.76
N ALA A 110 -29.90 28.80 -15.12
CA ALA A 110 -30.09 29.07 -13.70
C ALA A 110 -29.57 27.88 -12.90
N LEU A 111 -28.60 28.13 -12.03
CA LEU A 111 -28.21 27.13 -11.04
C LEU A 111 -29.24 27.14 -9.90
N PRO A 112 -29.70 25.97 -9.43
CA PRO A 112 -30.52 25.89 -8.23
C PRO A 112 -29.83 26.61 -7.07
N PRO A 113 -30.55 27.40 -6.27
CA PRO A 113 -29.96 28.11 -5.14
C PRO A 113 -29.27 27.12 -4.21
N ARG A 114 -28.03 27.44 -3.86
CA ARG A 114 -27.16 26.66 -2.97
C ARG A 114 -27.92 26.21 -1.72
N ALA A 115 -27.90 24.92 -1.43
CA ALA A 115 -28.23 24.43 -0.11
C ALA A 115 -27.09 24.83 0.84
N ALA A 116 -27.39 25.59 1.90
CA ALA A 116 -26.42 26.01 2.91
C ALA A 116 -25.59 24.78 3.34
N SER A 117 -24.28 24.82 3.06
CA SER A 117 -23.40 23.69 3.39
C SER A 117 -22.75 23.94 4.75
N ALA A 118 -22.37 22.88 5.46
CA ALA A 118 -21.77 22.96 6.79
C ALA A 118 -20.43 23.75 6.87
N SER A 119 -19.89 24.15 5.71
CA SER A 119 -18.72 25.03 5.57
C SER A 119 -19.07 26.51 5.51
N ASP A 120 -20.34 26.87 5.33
CA ASP A 120 -20.82 28.22 5.57
C ASP A 120 -20.72 28.45 7.08
N GLY A 121 -19.92 29.43 7.49
CA GLY A 121 -19.82 29.78 8.90
C GLY A 121 -21.19 30.07 9.53
N PRO A 122 -21.25 30.21 10.88
CA PRO A 122 -22.49 30.52 11.58
C PRO A 122 -23.16 31.83 11.13
N GLU A 123 -22.40 32.71 10.46
CA GLU A 123 -22.90 33.82 9.67
C GLU A 123 -22.66 33.46 8.21
N GLY A 124 -23.71 33.50 7.38
CA GLY A 124 -23.64 33.24 5.95
C GLY A 124 -22.75 34.25 5.24
N ASP A 125 -21.44 34.04 5.36
CA ASP A 125 -20.39 34.87 4.79
C ASP A 125 -20.57 34.85 3.28
N VAL A 126 -21.14 35.95 2.78
CA VAL A 126 -21.41 36.22 1.36
C VAL A 126 -20.14 36.06 0.52
N SER A 127 -18.97 36.11 1.16
CA SER A 127 -17.66 36.13 0.53
C SER A 127 -16.90 34.79 0.63
N GLY A 128 -17.47 33.79 1.30
CA GLY A 128 -16.82 32.53 1.67
C GLY A 128 -16.54 31.59 0.50
N PHE A 129 -15.43 30.85 0.58
CA PHE A 129 -15.12 29.73 -0.31
C PHE A 129 -15.96 28.52 0.05
N TRP A 130 -16.53 27.86 -0.95
CA TRP A 130 -17.33 26.66 -0.75
C TRP A 130 -17.09 25.62 -1.83
N SER A 131 -17.42 24.37 -1.50
CA SER A 131 -17.35 23.25 -2.44
C SER A 131 -18.58 22.35 -2.27
N GLU A 132 -19.17 21.93 -3.38
CA GLU A 132 -20.30 20.99 -3.43
C GLU A 132 -19.99 19.87 -4.41
N GLU A 133 -20.37 18.63 -4.08
CA GLU A 133 -20.22 17.48 -4.96
C GLU A 133 -21.57 17.16 -5.60
N ARG A 134 -21.64 17.30 -6.93
CA ARG A 134 -22.87 17.15 -7.73
C ARG A 134 -22.72 15.98 -8.70
N GLY A 135 -23.09 14.79 -8.24
CA GLY A 135 -23.00 13.57 -9.05
C GLY A 135 -21.55 13.20 -9.38
N ALA A 136 -21.16 13.32 -10.65
CA ALA A 136 -19.81 13.04 -11.13
C ALA A 136 -18.94 14.30 -11.29
N GLU A 137 -19.37 15.42 -10.72
CA GLU A 137 -18.66 16.69 -10.78
C GLU A 137 -18.53 17.29 -9.38
N ARG A 138 -17.41 17.96 -9.11
CA ARG A 138 -17.20 18.78 -7.93
C ARG A 138 -17.18 20.24 -8.35
N VAL A 139 -18.06 21.02 -7.72
CA VAL A 139 -18.23 22.44 -7.98
C VAL A 139 -17.62 23.21 -6.83
N TYR A 140 -16.71 24.12 -7.14
CA TYR A 140 -16.13 25.05 -6.19
C TYR A 140 -16.67 26.43 -6.48
N GLY A 141 -16.97 27.20 -5.44
CA GLY A 141 -17.51 28.54 -5.59
C GLY A 141 -16.94 29.51 -4.58
N VAL A 142 -16.92 30.78 -4.97
CA VAL A 142 -16.69 31.90 -4.06
C VAL A 142 -17.72 32.98 -4.38
N GLY A 143 -18.30 33.56 -3.33
CA GLY A 143 -19.18 34.70 -3.51
C GLY A 143 -18.40 35.98 -3.80
N LEU A 144 -19.01 36.83 -4.61
CA LEU A 144 -18.53 38.16 -4.97
C LEU A 144 -19.30 39.19 -4.14
N ALA A 145 -18.57 40.09 -3.48
CA ALA A 145 -19.16 41.20 -2.75
C ALA A 145 -18.76 42.55 -3.38
N THR A 146 -19.64 43.53 -3.29
CA THR A 146 -19.29 44.92 -3.61
C THR A 146 -18.54 45.59 -2.45
N SER A 147 -18.01 46.79 -2.65
CA SER A 147 -17.42 47.63 -1.59
C SER A 147 -18.37 47.94 -0.43
N PHE A 148 -19.67 47.69 -0.62
CA PHE A 148 -20.71 47.88 0.40
C PHE A 148 -21.07 46.58 1.12
N ASP A 149 -20.28 45.51 0.94
CA ASP A 149 -20.51 44.18 1.51
C ASP A 149 -21.83 43.54 1.06
N THR A 150 -22.34 43.97 -0.11
CA THR A 150 -23.54 43.41 -0.72
C THR A 150 -23.16 42.31 -1.72
N ALA A 151 -23.92 41.22 -1.73
CA ALA A 151 -23.75 40.13 -2.68
C ALA A 151 -23.97 40.63 -4.11
N ALA A 152 -22.93 40.55 -4.96
CA ALA A 152 -23.02 40.91 -6.38
C ALA A 152 -23.17 39.68 -7.29
N GLY A 153 -22.95 38.47 -6.75
CA GLY A 153 -22.95 37.24 -7.51
C GLY A 153 -21.97 36.21 -6.96
N SER A 154 -21.57 35.25 -7.79
CA SER A 154 -20.56 34.24 -7.43
C SER A 154 -19.75 33.76 -8.63
N VAL A 155 -18.53 33.29 -8.38
CA VAL A 155 -17.69 32.61 -9.38
C VAL A 155 -17.63 31.14 -9.04
N LEU A 156 -17.85 30.29 -10.03
CA LEU A 156 -17.83 28.83 -9.92
C LEU A 156 -16.75 28.22 -10.80
N VAL A 157 -16.17 27.14 -10.32
CA VAL A 157 -15.30 26.24 -11.08
C VAL A 157 -15.89 24.83 -10.98
N ARG A 158 -16.17 24.23 -12.13
CA ARG A 158 -16.63 22.84 -12.24
C ARG A 158 -15.47 21.95 -12.61
N MET A 159 -15.26 20.91 -11.81
CA MET A 159 -14.28 19.87 -12.07
C MET A 159 -14.95 18.50 -12.14
N PRO A 160 -14.64 17.66 -13.14
CA PRO A 160 -15.11 16.28 -13.14
C PRO A 160 -14.48 15.55 -11.96
N SER A 161 -15.27 14.80 -11.19
CA SER A 161 -14.74 13.95 -10.10
C SER A 161 -13.75 12.89 -10.64
N GLY A 162 -13.83 12.59 -11.95
CA GLY A 162 -12.91 11.74 -12.68
C GLY A 162 -11.74 12.42 -13.39
N ALA A 163 -11.65 13.76 -13.45
CA ALA A 163 -10.50 14.43 -14.08
C ALA A 163 -9.19 14.16 -13.34
N MET A 164 -9.30 13.78 -12.06
CA MET A 164 -8.19 13.28 -11.25
C MET A 164 -7.79 11.83 -11.57
N ALA A 165 -8.66 11.02 -12.20
CA ALA A 165 -8.40 9.59 -12.40
C ALA A 165 -7.42 9.31 -13.54
N GLU A 166 -7.37 10.13 -14.59
CA GLU A 166 -6.54 9.89 -15.79
C GLU A 166 -5.04 9.95 -15.47
N PRO A 167 -4.50 11.03 -14.85
CA PRO A 167 -3.08 11.10 -14.50
C PRO A 167 -2.73 10.06 -13.42
N MET A 168 -3.63 9.84 -12.45
CA MET A 168 -3.45 8.87 -11.37
C MET A 168 -3.34 7.45 -11.91
N ARG A 169 -4.13 7.08 -12.93
CA ARG A 169 -4.13 5.72 -13.48
C ARG A 169 -2.83 5.44 -14.22
N HIS A 170 -2.26 6.43 -14.90
CA HIS A 170 -0.96 6.29 -15.56
C HIS A 170 0.18 6.17 -14.55
N TYR A 171 0.18 6.99 -13.49
CA TYR A 171 1.16 6.90 -12.40
C TYR A 171 1.01 5.63 -11.55
N ALA A 172 -0.22 5.20 -11.26
CA ALA A 172 -0.48 3.97 -10.54
C ALA A 172 -0.05 2.75 -11.37
N LEU A 173 -0.25 2.77 -12.69
CA LEU A 173 0.23 1.72 -13.58
C LEU A 173 1.76 1.66 -13.61
N THR A 174 2.45 2.78 -13.84
CA THR A 174 3.93 2.80 -13.86
C THR A 174 4.52 2.39 -12.51
N LEU A 175 3.90 2.82 -11.41
CA LEU A 175 4.33 2.44 -10.06
C LEU A 175 4.01 0.97 -9.75
N SER A 176 2.88 0.44 -10.18
CA SER A 176 2.54 -0.99 -10.03
C SER A 176 3.51 -1.87 -10.81
N ILE A 177 3.89 -1.45 -12.02
CA ILE A 177 4.91 -2.12 -12.84
C ILE A 177 6.27 -2.05 -12.14
N GLY A 178 6.65 -0.89 -11.59
CA GLY A 178 7.88 -0.73 -10.82
C GLY A 178 7.91 -1.59 -9.55
N ALA A 179 6.79 -1.68 -8.84
CA ALA A 179 6.65 -2.52 -7.65
C ALA A 179 6.78 -4.01 -8.00
N VAL A 180 6.11 -4.47 -9.06
CA VAL A 180 6.24 -5.85 -9.56
C VAL A 180 7.68 -6.15 -9.96
N LEU A 181 8.36 -5.21 -10.63
CA LEU A 181 9.76 -5.36 -11.04
C LEU A 181 10.74 -5.52 -9.87
N ILE A 182 10.46 -4.96 -8.69
CA ILE A 182 11.32 -5.08 -7.50
C ILE A 182 10.93 -6.30 -6.65
N VAL A 183 9.64 -6.56 -6.50
CA VAL A 183 9.14 -7.62 -5.64
C VAL A 183 9.37 -9.00 -6.26
N LEU A 184 9.19 -9.13 -7.58
CA LEU A 184 9.38 -10.39 -8.31
C LEU A 184 10.81 -10.97 -8.14
N PRO A 185 11.90 -10.22 -8.37
CA PRO A 185 13.25 -10.73 -8.16
C PRO A 185 13.55 -11.01 -6.68
N LEU A 186 13.06 -10.21 -5.74
CA LEU A 186 13.23 -10.49 -4.31
C LEU A 186 12.56 -11.81 -3.91
N ALA A 187 11.34 -12.04 -4.39
CA ALA A 187 10.62 -13.29 -4.15
C ALA A 187 11.37 -14.48 -4.78
N LEU A 188 11.93 -14.30 -5.97
CA LEU A 188 12.69 -15.33 -6.67
C LEU A 188 14.02 -15.66 -5.96
N VAL A 189 14.73 -14.64 -5.46
CA VAL A 189 15.94 -14.80 -4.64
C VAL A 189 15.61 -15.49 -3.31
N GLY A 190 14.54 -15.08 -2.64
CA GLY A 190 14.07 -15.73 -1.41
C GLY A 190 13.71 -17.21 -1.63
N TRP A 191 13.07 -17.51 -2.75
CA TRP A 191 12.75 -18.89 -3.14
C TRP A 191 14.00 -19.72 -3.43
N LEU A 192 14.96 -19.18 -4.19
CA LEU A 192 16.25 -19.84 -4.47
C LEU A 192 17.08 -20.06 -3.19
N ALA A 193 17.14 -19.07 -2.31
CA ALA A 193 17.82 -19.20 -1.01
C ALA A 193 17.17 -20.29 -0.15
N GLY A 194 15.83 -20.35 -0.13
CA GLY A 194 15.08 -21.42 0.54
C GLY A 194 15.39 -22.81 -0.03
N LEU A 195 15.48 -22.94 -1.35
CA LEU A 195 15.88 -24.18 -2.01
C LEU A 195 17.32 -24.59 -1.67
N GLY A 196 18.25 -23.63 -1.65
CA GLY A 196 19.65 -23.89 -1.27
C GLY A 196 19.79 -24.39 0.17
N ILE A 197 19.10 -23.76 1.12
CA ILE A 197 19.08 -24.18 2.52
C ILE A 197 18.41 -25.55 2.67
N ALA A 198 17.37 -25.86 1.90
CA ALA A 198 16.72 -27.17 1.93
C ALA A 198 17.59 -28.30 1.31
N ALA A 199 18.53 -27.97 0.43
CA ALA A 199 19.44 -28.94 -0.19
C ALA A 199 20.66 -29.28 0.69
N GLY A 200 21.11 -28.36 1.54
CA GLY A 200 22.26 -28.52 2.43
C GLY A 200 22.24 -29.75 3.38
N PRO A 201 21.12 -30.04 4.08
CA PRO A 201 21.06 -31.13 5.05
C PRO A 201 21.24 -32.52 4.44
N ARG A 202 20.96 -32.68 3.14
CA ARG A 202 21.11 -33.98 2.46
C ARG A 202 22.58 -34.33 2.22
N ARG A 203 23.44 -33.34 2.01
CA ARG A 203 24.89 -33.57 1.86
C ARG A 203 25.54 -33.97 3.18
N SER A 204 25.22 -33.28 4.27
CA SER A 204 25.77 -33.62 5.58
C SER A 204 25.31 -35.00 6.07
N LEU A 205 24.06 -35.40 5.78
CA LEU A 205 23.58 -36.76 6.08
C LEU A 205 24.23 -37.82 5.18
N ALA A 206 24.51 -37.52 3.91
CA ALA A 206 25.22 -38.44 3.02
C ALA A 206 26.70 -38.62 3.44
N GLU A 207 27.36 -37.56 3.87
CA GLU A 207 28.72 -37.62 4.42
C GLU A 207 28.77 -38.39 5.74
N LEU A 208 27.77 -38.21 6.63
CA LEU A 208 27.63 -38.99 7.86
C LEU A 208 27.36 -40.47 7.58
N ALA A 209 26.50 -40.78 6.60
CA ALA A 209 26.23 -42.14 6.18
C ALA A 209 27.50 -42.81 5.61
N ALA A 210 28.23 -42.12 4.74
CA ALA A 210 29.49 -42.60 4.18
C ALA A 210 30.57 -42.82 5.27
N ALA A 211 30.65 -41.94 6.26
CA ALA A 211 31.57 -42.09 7.38
C ALA A 211 31.22 -43.30 8.26
N LEU A 212 29.92 -43.55 8.50
CA LEU A 212 29.45 -44.71 9.27
C LEU A 212 29.65 -46.04 8.53
N GLU A 213 29.47 -46.05 7.21
CA GLU A 213 29.68 -47.24 6.37
C GLU A 213 31.17 -47.61 6.32
N GLY A 214 32.07 -46.62 6.21
CA GLY A 214 33.52 -46.85 6.30
C GLY A 214 33.98 -47.39 7.67
N LEU A 215 33.30 -47.02 8.76
CA LEU A 215 33.54 -47.58 10.10
C LEU A 215 33.04 -49.03 10.21
N GLY A 216 31.97 -49.39 9.52
CA GLY A 216 31.42 -50.76 9.49
C GLY A 216 32.28 -51.75 8.68
N GLU A 217 32.85 -51.29 7.56
CA GLU A 217 33.78 -52.09 6.73
C GLU A 217 35.15 -52.26 7.40
N GLY A 218 35.63 -51.23 8.11
CA GLY A 218 36.85 -51.34 8.94
C GLY A 218 36.71 -52.32 10.10
N ALA A 219 35.51 -52.46 10.68
CA ALA A 219 35.23 -53.40 11.76
C ALA A 219 35.15 -54.86 11.28
N THR A 220 34.79 -55.11 10.01
CA THR A 220 34.71 -56.45 9.44
C THR A 220 36.04 -56.95 8.87
N ALA A 221 36.94 -56.05 8.44
CA ALA A 221 38.28 -56.41 7.97
C ALA A 221 39.27 -56.84 9.08
N VAL A 222 38.93 -56.62 10.36
CA VAL A 222 39.80 -56.97 11.52
C VAL A 222 39.36 -58.28 12.21
N ALA A 223 38.35 -58.98 11.70
CA ALA A 223 37.89 -60.26 12.24
C ALA A 223 38.73 -61.45 11.74
N ALA A 224 40.03 -61.45 12.04
CA ALA A 224 40.88 -62.64 12.09
C ALA A 224 41.58 -62.67 13.46
N PRO A 225 41.49 -63.78 14.22
CA PRO A 225 41.69 -63.74 15.66
C PRO A 225 43.18 -63.77 16.00
N SER A 226 43.70 -62.66 16.51
CA SER A 226 44.92 -62.67 17.33
C SER A 226 44.58 -62.19 18.72
N ALA A 227 44.77 -63.09 19.68
CA ALA A 227 44.57 -62.88 21.10
C ALA A 227 45.48 -61.74 21.59
N ALA A 228 44.93 -60.53 21.66
CA ALA A 228 45.47 -59.46 22.48
C ALA A 228 44.27 -58.68 23.04
N ARG A 229 43.99 -58.89 24.33
CA ARG A 229 43.11 -58.02 25.11
C ARG A 229 43.64 -56.59 24.98
N ILE A 230 42.99 -55.79 24.15
CA ILE A 230 43.09 -54.33 24.24
C ILE A 230 41.99 -53.91 25.22
N ASP A 231 42.41 -53.44 26.39
CA ASP A 231 41.56 -52.87 27.42
C ASP A 231 40.85 -51.62 26.89
N THR A 232 39.68 -51.82 26.28
CA THR A 232 38.74 -50.75 25.88
C THR A 232 38.15 -49.98 27.05
N ARG A 233 38.42 -50.40 28.30
CA ARG A 233 38.10 -49.61 29.50
C ARG A 233 39.02 -48.40 29.70
N SER A 234 40.24 -48.41 29.16
CA SER A 234 41.24 -47.38 29.44
C SER A 234 41.02 -46.09 28.63
N THR A 235 40.55 -46.18 27.38
CA THR A 235 40.38 -45.02 26.50
C THR A 235 39.12 -44.21 26.79
N ALA A 236 38.02 -44.84 27.22
CA ALA A 236 36.80 -44.14 27.63
C ALA A 236 36.98 -43.33 28.92
N GLN A 237 37.88 -43.77 29.81
CA GLN A 237 38.16 -43.09 31.08
C GLN A 237 39.12 -41.89 30.89
N ALA A 238 39.95 -41.89 29.85
CA ALA A 238 40.90 -40.81 29.54
C ALA A 238 40.23 -39.55 28.93
N LEU A 239 39.03 -39.69 28.35
CA LEU A 239 38.33 -38.58 27.67
C LEU A 239 37.34 -37.82 28.56
N GLY A 240 37.18 -38.19 29.84
CA GLY A 240 36.34 -37.45 30.81
C GLY A 240 34.85 -37.35 30.46
N LEU A 241 34.41 -38.03 29.39
CA LEU A 241 33.03 -38.05 28.96
C LEU A 241 32.28 -39.14 29.73
N PRO A 242 31.12 -38.86 30.36
CA PRO A 242 30.32 -39.84 31.07
C PRO A 242 29.56 -40.73 30.07
N ALA A 243 30.31 -41.42 29.21
CA ALA A 243 29.82 -42.35 28.21
C ALA A 243 28.85 -43.41 28.80
N PRO A 244 29.09 -44.02 29.99
CA PRO A 244 28.13 -44.98 30.54
C PRO A 244 26.80 -44.31 30.92
N ALA A 245 26.84 -43.11 31.53
CA ALA A 245 25.64 -42.38 31.90
C ALA A 245 24.83 -41.90 30.69
N PHE A 246 25.52 -41.52 29.60
CA PHE A 246 24.86 -41.18 28.34
C PHE A 246 24.21 -42.41 27.70
N THR A 247 24.91 -43.55 27.63
CA THR A 247 24.33 -44.78 27.08
C THR A 247 23.15 -45.27 27.90
N ASP A 248 23.20 -45.13 29.22
CA ASP A 248 22.08 -45.48 30.10
C ASP A 248 20.91 -44.50 29.95
N ALA A 249 21.17 -43.20 29.77
CA ALA A 249 20.14 -42.20 29.50
C ALA A 249 19.45 -42.43 28.15
N VAL A 250 20.21 -42.76 27.10
CA VAL A 250 19.67 -43.08 25.78
C VAL A 250 18.84 -44.36 25.83
N ARG A 251 19.35 -45.41 26.47
CA ARG A 251 18.61 -46.67 26.62
C ARG A 251 17.30 -46.48 27.38
N ARG A 252 17.32 -45.66 28.45
CA ARG A 252 16.13 -45.30 29.23
C ARG A 252 15.12 -44.49 28.43
N ARG A 253 15.58 -43.60 27.54
CA ARG A 253 14.70 -42.80 26.68
C ARG A 253 14.01 -43.67 25.61
N LEU A 254 14.74 -44.63 25.04
CA LEU A 254 14.18 -45.57 24.06
C LEU A 254 13.12 -46.48 24.67
N THR A 255 13.32 -46.98 25.90
CA THR A 255 12.28 -47.78 26.58
C THR A 255 11.01 -46.99 26.85
N ILE A 256 11.09 -45.70 27.16
CA ILE A 256 9.90 -44.86 27.39
C ILE A 256 9.13 -44.64 26.07
N LEU A 257 9.84 -44.48 24.95
CA LEU A 257 9.20 -44.33 23.64
C LEU A 257 8.50 -45.62 23.20
N ASP A 258 9.14 -46.76 23.42
CA ASP A 258 8.58 -48.07 23.07
C ASP A 258 7.31 -48.39 23.88
N GLU A 259 7.27 -47.97 25.15
CA GLU A 259 6.09 -48.06 26.01
C GLU A 259 4.97 -47.11 25.55
N ALA A 260 5.31 -45.87 25.20
CA ALA A 260 4.34 -44.90 24.68
C ALA A 260 3.74 -45.35 23.33
N GLU A 261 4.53 -45.98 22.46
CA GLU A 261 4.05 -46.51 21.18
C GLU A 261 3.06 -47.66 21.37
N ARG A 262 3.31 -48.57 22.34
CA ARG A 262 2.36 -49.63 22.70
C ARG A 262 1.08 -49.08 23.33
N GLU A 263 1.17 -48.04 24.16
CA GLU A 263 -0.01 -47.40 24.77
C GLU A 263 -0.89 -46.75 23.69
N VAL A 264 -0.30 -46.11 22.69
CA VAL A 264 -1.03 -45.53 21.55
C VAL A 264 -1.67 -46.62 20.69
N ALA A 265 -0.95 -47.70 20.38
CA ALA A 265 -1.51 -48.83 19.63
C ALA A 265 -2.71 -49.46 20.38
N ARG A 266 -2.63 -49.56 21.71
CA ARG A 266 -3.72 -50.07 22.55
C ARG A 266 -4.93 -49.14 22.57
N LEU A 267 -4.73 -47.83 22.57
CA LEU A 267 -5.82 -46.85 22.50
C LEU A 267 -6.53 -46.87 21.14
N ASP A 268 -5.79 -47.12 20.06
CA ASP A 268 -6.34 -47.25 18.70
C ASP A 268 -7.16 -48.53 18.52
N GLU A 269 -6.85 -49.62 19.26
CA GLU A 269 -7.67 -50.84 19.30
C GLU A 269 -8.96 -50.70 20.13
N LEU A 270 -9.06 -49.68 21.00
CA LEU A 270 -10.21 -49.43 21.87
C LEU A 270 -11.20 -48.38 21.34
N ALA A 271 -10.85 -47.68 20.25
CA ALA A 271 -11.68 -46.65 19.59
C ALA A 271 -12.46 -47.21 18.39
#